data_AF-A0A955C113-F1
#
_entry.id   AF-A0A955C113-F1
#
_cell.length_a   1.000
_cell.length_b   1.000
_cell.length_c   1.000
_cell.angle_alpha   90.00
_cell.angle_beta   90.00
_cell.angle_gamma   90.00
#
_symmetry.space_group_name_H-M   'P 1'
#
loop_
_entity.id
_entity.type
_entity.pdbx_description
1 polymer ?
#
loop_
_entity_poly.entity_id
_entity_poly.type
_entity_poly.pdbx_seq_one_letter_code
_entity_poly.pdbx_strand_id
1 'polypeptide(L)'
;DDFRQEIMNYIGALALDGKKFEYHTNARLHKALELKLFEDSRDTIKLKNVVSGVVDDETQAKIDVVKQRLIKFFGYNETSATDVLNYVASIFARGDSRQ
;
A
#
# COMPACT_ATOMS: atom_id res chain seq x y z
N ASP A 1 9.10 -4.54 23.64
CA ASP A 1 10.52 -4.24 23.93
C ASP A 1 11.47 -5.39 23.66
N ASP A 2 11.09 -6.65 23.90
CA ASP A 2 11.94 -7.83 23.69
C ASP A 2 12.66 -7.89 22.34
N PHE A 3 12.00 -7.53 21.25
CA PHE A 3 12.61 -7.56 19.92
C PHE A 3 13.77 -6.56 19.78
N ARG A 4 13.61 -5.32 20.27
CA ARG A 4 14.69 -4.31 20.20
C ARG A 4 15.88 -4.73 21.06
N GLN A 5 15.61 -5.28 22.24
CA GLN A 5 16.65 -5.74 23.14
C GLN A 5 17.43 -6.93 22.57
N GLU A 6 16.74 -7.85 21.90
CA GLU A 6 17.38 -8.97 21.19
C GLU A 6 18.28 -8.51 20.03
N ILE A 7 17.83 -7.55 19.23
CA ILE A 7 18.65 -6.97 18.16
C ILE A 7 19.87 -6.24 18.73
N MET A 8 19.73 -5.49 19.82
CA MET A 8 20.85 -4.82 20.49
C MET A 8 21.87 -5.82 21.04
N ASN A 9 21.40 -6.92 21.63
CA ASN A 9 22.27 -8.00 22.10
C ASN A 9 23.03 -8.67 20.94
N TYR A 10 22.36 -8.88 19.81
CA TYR A 10 22.98 -9.47 18.62
C TYR A 10 24.04 -8.54 17.99
N ILE A 11 23.75 -7.24 17.90
CA ILE A 11 24.72 -6.22 17.46
C ILE A 11 25.92 -6.18 18.42
N GLY A 12 25.66 -6.22 19.74
CA GLY A 12 26.70 -6.26 20.76
C GLY A 12 27.61 -7.50 20.64
N ALA A 13 27.03 -8.68 20.41
CA ALA A 13 27.78 -9.91 20.21
C ALA A 13 28.66 -9.85 18.95
N LEU A 14 28.15 -9.32 17.84
CA LEU A 14 28.92 -9.13 16.60
C LEU A 14 30.07 -8.15 16.79
N ALA A 15 29.85 -7.06 17.52
CA ALA A 15 30.88 -6.06 17.82
C ALA A 15 32.02 -6.63 18.68
N LEU A 16 31.69 -7.52 19.64
CA LEU A 16 32.69 -8.23 20.45
C LEU A 16 33.52 -9.21 19.60
N ASP A 17 32.91 -9.83 18.60
CA ASP A 17 33.57 -10.68 17.60
C ASP A 17 34.38 -9.89 16.55
N GLY A 18 34.37 -8.54 16.61
CA GLY A 18 34.99 -7.66 15.62
C GLY A 18 34.30 -7.67 14.25
N LYS A 19 33.08 -8.21 14.16
CA LYS A 19 32.31 -8.32 12.93
C LYS A 19 31.38 -7.11 12.77
N LYS A 20 31.23 -6.65 11.52
CA LYS A 20 30.29 -5.58 11.20
C LYS A 20 28.87 -6.12 11.18
N PHE A 21 27.94 -5.36 11.74
CA PHE A 21 26.51 -5.66 11.66
C PHE A 21 25.97 -5.31 10.26
N GLU A 22 25.18 -6.22 9.70
CA GLU A 22 24.45 -6.05 8.44
C GLU A 22 22.97 -6.44 8.66
N TYR A 23 22.04 -5.81 7.95
CA TYR A 23 20.61 -5.99 8.21
C TYR A 23 20.08 -7.40 7.94
N HIS A 24 20.79 -8.19 7.12
CA HIS A 24 20.42 -9.56 6.74
C HIS A 24 21.09 -10.64 7.60
N THR A 25 22.02 -10.30 8.50
CA THR A 25 22.72 -11.32 9.32
C THR A 25 21.82 -11.89 10.41
N ASN A 26 20.77 -11.15 10.81
CA ASN A 26 19.73 -11.64 11.70
C ASN A 26 18.46 -11.96 10.90
N ALA A 27 18.12 -13.25 10.79
CA ALA A 27 16.95 -13.71 10.04
C ALA A 27 15.62 -13.13 10.55
N ARG A 28 15.52 -12.87 11.86
CA ARG A 28 14.32 -12.27 12.47
C ARG A 28 14.18 -10.80 12.10
N LEU A 29 15.28 -10.05 12.12
CA LEU A 29 15.31 -8.65 11.67
C LEU A 29 14.98 -8.55 10.18
N HIS A 30 15.60 -9.40 9.36
CA HIS A 30 15.36 -9.43 7.92
C HIS A 30 13.87 -9.62 7.62
N LYS A 31 13.26 -10.64 8.23
CA LYS A 31 11.83 -10.93 8.06
C LYS A 31 10.94 -9.79 8.57
N ALA A 32 11.31 -9.13 9.66
CA ALA A 32 10.56 -7.99 10.18
C ALA A 32 10.64 -6.79 9.23
N LEU A 33 11.80 -6.53 8.64
CA LEU A 33 11.98 -5.48 7.63
C LEU A 33 11.22 -5.80 6.35
N GLU A 34 11.24 -7.06 5.87
CA GLU A 34 10.43 -7.48 4.73
C GLU A 34 8.93 -7.30 4.99
N LEU A 35 8.45 -7.71 6.16
CA LEU A 35 7.04 -7.54 6.53
C LEU A 35 6.68 -6.05 6.57
N LYS A 36 7.56 -5.22 7.13
CA LYS A 36 7.33 -3.77 7.20
C LYS A 36 7.34 -3.11 5.82
N LEU A 37 8.30 -3.46 4.97
CA LEU A 37 8.37 -3.00 3.58
C LEU A 37 7.14 -3.45 2.79
N PHE A 38 6.68 -4.67 3.04
CA PHE A 38 5.47 -5.19 2.43
C PHE A 38 4.24 -4.41 2.90
N GLU A 39 4.08 -4.16 4.20
CA GLU A 39 2.98 -3.34 4.74
C GLU A 39 2.98 -1.93 4.15
N ASP A 40 4.14 -1.28 4.10
CA ASP A 40 4.29 0.08 3.56
C ASP A 40 4.01 0.12 2.05
N SER A 41 4.32 -0.97 1.33
CA SER A 41 4.06 -1.08 -0.12
C SER A 41 2.70 -1.73 -0.44
N ARG A 42 1.98 -2.26 0.55
CA ARG A 42 0.79 -3.08 0.36
C ARG A 42 -0.31 -2.31 -0.35
N ASP A 43 -0.50 -1.06 0.02
CA ASP A 43 -1.57 -0.24 -0.52
C ASP A 43 -1.24 0.22 -1.95
N THR A 44 0.04 0.42 -2.27
CA THR A 44 0.54 0.62 -3.63
C THR A 44 0.32 -0.63 -4.51
N ILE A 45 0.55 -1.83 -3.97
CA ILE A 45 0.34 -3.10 -4.67
C ILE A 45 -1.15 -3.34 -4.92
N LYS A 46 -2.01 -3.07 -3.93
CA LYS A 46 -3.47 -3.15 -4.08
C LYS A 46 -3.99 -2.17 -5.11
N LEU A 47 -3.49 -0.92 -5.14
CA LEU A 47 -3.89 0.07 -6.14
C LEU A 47 -3.57 -0.40 -7.56
N LYS A 48 -2.35 -0.90 -7.79
CA LYS A 48 -1.97 -1.45 -9.10
C LYS A 48 -2.82 -2.66 -9.49
N ASN A 49 -3.14 -3.54 -8.55
CA ASN A 49 -3.97 -4.73 -8.81
C ASN A 49 -5.46 -4.44 -8.96
N VAL A 50 -6.01 -3.42 -8.30
CA VAL A 50 -7.38 -2.95 -8.54
C VAL A 50 -7.48 -2.25 -9.89
N VAL A 51 -6.39 -1.63 -10.36
CA VAL A 51 -6.31 -1.01 -11.69
C VAL A 51 -6.00 -2.05 -12.79
N SER A 52 -5.37 -3.19 -12.47
CA SER A 52 -4.99 -4.23 -13.45
C SER A 52 -5.86 -5.49 -13.43
N GLY A 53 -6.63 -5.72 -12.37
CA GLY A 53 -7.62 -6.77 -12.29
C GLY A 53 -8.77 -6.37 -13.17
N VAL A 54 -8.84 -6.99 -14.36
CA VAL A 54 -9.91 -6.90 -15.35
C VAL A 54 -11.23 -6.57 -14.65
N VAL A 55 -11.64 -5.30 -14.73
CA VAL A 55 -12.93 -4.87 -14.20
C VAL A 55 -13.95 -5.61 -15.04
N ASP A 56 -14.77 -6.43 -14.38
CA ASP A 56 -15.87 -7.13 -15.04
C ASP A 56 -16.71 -6.16 -15.87
N ASP A 57 -17.12 -6.56 -17.07
CA ASP A 57 -17.75 -5.67 -18.06
C ASP A 57 -18.98 -4.95 -17.48
N GLU A 58 -19.73 -5.62 -16.59
CA GLU A 58 -20.88 -5.04 -15.90
C GLU A 58 -20.47 -3.92 -14.92
N THR A 59 -19.33 -4.09 -14.24
CA THR A 59 -18.79 -3.10 -13.32
C THR A 59 -18.25 -1.90 -14.08
N GLN A 60 -17.59 -2.13 -15.22
CA GLN A 60 -17.11 -1.06 -16.08
C GLN A 60 -18.26 -0.20 -16.62
N ALA A 61 -19.36 -0.84 -17.07
CA ALA A 61 -20.55 -0.13 -17.50
C ALA A 61 -21.16 0.76 -16.40
N LYS A 62 -21.18 0.30 -15.15
CA LYS A 62 -21.63 1.11 -14.00
C LYS A 62 -20.71 2.30 -13.73
N ILE A 63 -19.40 2.09 -13.81
CA ILE A 63 -18.40 3.16 -13.67
C ILE A 63 -18.62 4.24 -14.74
N ASP A 64 -18.85 3.83 -15.99
CA ASP A 64 -19.03 4.74 -17.10
C ASP A 64 -20.33 5.57 -16.98
N VAL A 65 -21.41 4.97 -16.47
CA VAL A 65 -22.65 5.72 -16.15
C VAL A 65 -22.38 6.80 -15.10
N VAL A 66 -21.56 6.53 -14.10
CA VAL A 66 -21.19 7.52 -13.06
C VAL A 66 -20.32 8.62 -13.65
N LYS A 67 -19.32 8.28 -14.48
CA LYS A 67 -18.49 9.27 -15.19
C LYS A 67 -19.34 10.18 -16.07
N GLN A 68 -20.26 9.63 -16.85
CA GLN A 68 -21.18 10.41 -17.68
C GLN A 68 -22.05 11.36 -16.86
N ARG A 69 -22.52 10.96 -15.68
CA ARG A 69 -23.26 11.83 -14.76
C ARG A 69 -22.39 12.97 -14.23
N LEU A 70 -21.14 12.69 -13.84
CA LEU A 70 -20.20 13.72 -13.38
C LEU A 70 -19.93 14.76 -14.47
N ILE A 71 -19.73 14.31 -15.71
CA ILE A 71 -19.51 15.20 -16.86
C ILE A 71 -20.76 16.04 -17.14
N LYS A 72 -21.94 15.40 -17.24
CA LYS A 72 -23.18 16.06 -17.66
C LYS A 72 -23.74 17.05 -16.64
N PHE A 73 -23.64 16.73 -15.35
CA PHE A 73 -24.30 17.51 -14.30
C PHE A 73 -23.35 18.39 -13.48
N PHE A 74 -22.05 18.07 -13.48
CA PHE A 74 -21.07 18.77 -12.63
C PHE A 74 -19.88 19.34 -13.41
N GLY A 75 -19.89 19.25 -14.74
CA GLY A 75 -18.89 19.89 -15.62
C GLY A 75 -17.51 19.24 -15.58
N TYR A 76 -17.41 17.99 -15.12
CA TYR A 76 -16.16 17.22 -15.19
C TYR A 76 -15.81 16.90 -16.65
N ASN A 77 -14.54 16.59 -16.89
CA ASN A 77 -14.08 16.00 -18.14
C ASN A 77 -13.73 14.52 -17.90
N GLU A 78 -13.46 13.77 -18.96
CA GLU A 78 -13.16 12.32 -18.90
C GLU A 78 -12.07 11.98 -17.87
N THR A 79 -11.00 12.78 -17.87
CA THR A 79 -9.84 12.60 -16.99
C THR A 79 -10.19 12.91 -15.55
N SER A 80 -10.80 14.06 -15.28
CA SER A 80 -11.12 14.48 -13.92
C SER A 80 -12.21 13.62 -13.27
N ALA A 81 -13.17 13.11 -14.05
CA ALA A 81 -14.15 12.14 -13.57
C ALA A 81 -13.48 10.81 -13.16
N THR A 82 -12.47 10.36 -13.92
CA THR A 82 -11.70 9.16 -13.60
C THR A 82 -10.84 9.36 -12.35
N ASP A 83 -10.16 10.50 -12.24
CA ASP A 83 -9.28 10.81 -11.12
C ASP A 83 -10.04 10.91 -9.79
N VAL A 84 -11.23 11.51 -9.79
CA VAL A 84 -12.08 11.58 -8.59
C VAL A 84 -12.55 10.19 -8.15
N LEU A 85 -12.97 9.34 -9.09
CA LEU A 85 -13.38 7.98 -8.76
C LEU A 85 -12.22 7.17 -8.16
N ASN A 86 -11.02 7.30 -8.73
CA ASN A 86 -9.81 6.67 -8.18
C ASN A 86 -9.46 7.21 -6.78
N TYR A 87 -9.60 8.52 -6.58
CA TYR A 87 -9.37 9.15 -5.29
C TYR A 87 -10.34 8.63 -4.22
N VAL A 88 -11.64 8.58 -4.51
CA VAL A 88 -12.66 8.04 -3.60
C VAL A 88 -12.41 6.56 -3.30
N ALA A 89 -12.06 5.77 -4.31
CA ALA A 89 -11.69 4.36 -4.12
C ALA A 89 -10.48 4.21 -3.18
N SER A 90 -9.49 5.10 -3.29
CA SER A 90 -8.33 5.11 -2.39
C SER A 90 -8.66 5.48 -0.94
N ILE A 91 -9.68 6.32 -0.71
CA ILE A 91 -10.16 6.66 0.65
C ILE A 91 -10.84 5.44 1.26
N PHE A 92 -11.72 4.79 0.50
CA PHE A 92 -12.39 3.55 0.91
C PHE A 92 -11.39 2.43 1.22
N ALA A 93 -10.37 2.26 0.38
CA ALA A 93 -9.33 1.26 0.58
C ALA A 93 -8.47 1.51 1.83
N ARG A 94 -8.27 2.78 2.21
CA ARG A 94 -7.54 3.19 3.42
C ARG A 94 -8.35 3.05 4.71
N GLY A 95 -9.66 2.80 4.62
CA GLY A 95 -10.54 2.66 5.78
C GLY A 95 -10.81 3.98 6.53
N ASP A 96 -10.48 5.12 5.93
CA ASP A 96 -10.74 6.46 6.48
C ASP A 96 -12.20 6.92 6.27
N SER A 97 -13.15 6.00 6.32
CA SER A 97 -14.56 6.32 6.44
C SER A 97 -14.88 6.65 7.91
N ARG A 98 -14.38 7.79 8.41
CA ARG A 98 -14.95 8.38 9.62
C ARG A 98 -16.26 9.06 9.20
N GLN A 99 -17.35 8.49 9.70
CA GLN A 99 -18.76 8.93 9.74
C GLN A 99 -19.14 10.18 8.94
#